data_AF-A0A285S848-F1
#
_entry.id   AF-A0A285S848-F1
#
_cell.length_a   1.000
_cell.length_b   1.000
_cell.length_c   1.000
_cell.angle_alpha   90.00
_cell.angle_beta   90.00
_cell.angle_gamma   90.00
#
_symmetry.space_group_name_H-M   'P 1'
#
loop_
_entity.id
_entity.type
_entity.pdbx_description
1 polymer ?
#
loop_
_entity_poly.entity_id
_entity_poly.type
_entity_poly.pdbx_seq_one_letter_code
_entity_poly.pdbx_strand_id
1 'polypeptide(L)' 'MNSKTTYKCSVLYLAIGAGIFLLSSIFRNELSDFALGFCEGVSIVLILGSAIYLVRYFVKKKPQ' A
#
# COMPACT_ATOMS: atom_id res chain seq x y z
N MET A 1 -4.34 -20.24 -4.29
CA MET A 1 -3.56 -19.34 -3.41
C MET A 1 -4.19 -19.38 -2.02
N ASN A 2 -3.45 -19.79 -0.99
CA ASN A 2 -4.01 -19.98 0.35
C ASN A 2 -4.37 -18.63 0.97
N SER A 3 -5.50 -18.51 1.68
CA SER A 3 -5.97 -17.24 2.26
C SER A 3 -4.94 -16.62 3.24
N LYS A 4 -4.14 -17.49 3.88
CA LYS A 4 -2.99 -17.09 4.70
C LYS A 4 -1.82 -16.47 3.90
N THR A 5 -1.62 -16.87 2.65
CA THR A 5 -0.57 -16.30 1.81
C THR A 5 -0.99 -14.93 1.28
N THR A 6 -2.27 -14.76 0.91
CA THR A 6 -2.77 -13.51 0.34
C THR A 6 -2.81 -12.36 1.35
N TYR A 7 -3.09 -12.60 2.64
CA TYR A 7 -2.98 -11.53 3.65
C TYR A 7 -1.54 -11.04 3.79
N LYS A 8 -0.55 -11.95 3.78
CA LYS A 8 0.87 -11.56 3.88
C LYS A 8 1.27 -10.69 2.71
N CYS A 9 0.82 -11.04 1.50
CA CYS A 9 1.03 -10.21 0.32
C CYS A 9 0.39 -8.83 0.46
N SER A 10 -0.87 -8.72 0.93
CA SER A 10 -1.51 -7.41 1.12
C SER A 10 -0.82 -6.55 2.17
N VAL A 11 -0.36 -7.13 3.29
CA VAL A 11 0.42 -6.39 4.29
C VAL A 11 1.75 -5.93 3.69
N LEU A 12 2.41 -6.77 2.88
CA LEU A 12 3.64 -6.41 2.19
C LEU A 12 3.42 -5.25 1.21
N TYR A 13 2.37 -5.30 0.39
CA TYR A 13 2.02 -4.23 -0.54
C TYR A 13 1.69 -2.92 0.17
N LEU A 14 1.02 -3.00 1.33
CA LEU A 14 0.74 -1.82 2.15
C LEU A 14 2.03 -1.21 2.71
N ALA A 15 2.96 -2.03 3.22
CA ALA A 15 4.26 -1.58 3.70
C ALA A 15 5.11 -0.95 2.59
N ILE A 16 5.10 -1.55 1.39
CA ILE A 16 5.80 -1.01 0.21
C ILE A 16 5.19 0.34 -0.20
N GLY A 17 3.86 0.44 -0.30
CA GLY A 17 3.17 1.69 -0.62
C GLY A 17 3.49 2.81 0.38
N ALA A 18 3.45 2.50 1.68
CA ALA A 18 3.83 3.45 2.73
C ALA A 18 5.32 3.85 2.64
N GLY A 19 6.20 2.90 2.33
CA GLY A 19 7.63 3.18 2.12
C GLY A 19 7.88 4.12 0.94
N ILE A 20 7.21 3.89 -0.19
CA ILE A 20 7.30 4.76 -1.38
C ILE A 20 6.76 6.15 -1.05
N PHE A 21 5.66 6.26 -0.31
CA PHE A 21 5.13 7.55 0.12
C PHE A 21 6.14 8.33 0.97
N LEU A 22 6.72 7.66 1.96
CA LEU A 22 7.69 8.25 2.87
C LEU A 22 8.93 8.73 2.11
N LEU A 23 9.42 7.90 1.18
CA LEU A 23 10.57 8.22 0.35
C LEU A 23 10.28 9.40 -0.58
N SER A 24 9.09 9.42 -1.21
CA SER A 24 8.62 10.56 -2.01
C SER A 24 8.58 11.84 -1.19
N SER A 25 8.15 11.76 0.07
CA SER A 25 8.11 12.93 0.96
C SER A 25 9.50 13.42 1.36
N ILE A 26 10.47 12.52 1.60
CA ILE A 26 11.85 12.88 1.96
C ILE A 26 12.57 13.50 0.76
N PHE A 27 12.40 12.92 -0.42
CA PHE A 27 13.03 13.38 -1.66
C PHE A 27 12.21 14.45 -2.39
N ARG A 28 11.24 15.08 -1.72
CA ARG A 28 10.31 16.02 -2.35
C ARG A 28 10.97 17.21 -3.03
N ASN A 29 12.12 17.64 -2.52
CA ASN A 29 12.88 18.76 -3.07
C ASN A 29 13.95 18.33 -4.09
N GLU A 30 14.19 17.02 -4.22
CA GLU A 30 15.22 16.43 -5.10
C GLU A 30 14.61 15.75 -6.34
N LEU A 31 13.33 15.34 -6.25
CA LEU A 31 12.58 14.71 -7.34
C LEU A 31 11.84 15.76 -8.18
N SER A 32 11.81 15.53 -9.50
CA SER A 32 10.94 16.29 -10.40
C SER A 32 9.47 16.12 -10.03
N ASP A 33 8.67 17.17 -10.16
CA ASP A 33 7.23 17.17 -9.85
C ASP A 33 6.46 16.03 -10.53
N PHE A 34 6.89 15.61 -11.72
CA PHE A 34 6.32 14.45 -12.41
C PHE A 34 6.61 13.13 -11.69
N ALA A 35 7.86 12.93 -11.26
CA ALA A 35 8.27 11.73 -10.53
C ALA A 35 7.63 11.68 -9.15
N LEU A 36 7.53 12.83 -8.47
CA LEU A 36 6.83 12.97 -7.20
C LEU A 36 5.36 12.57 -7.33
N GLY A 37 4.66 13.15 -8.32
CA GLY A 37 3.25 12.84 -8.57
C GLY A 37 3.03 11.37 -8.94
N PHE A 38 3.95 10.76 -9.68
CA PHE A 38 3.92 9.32 -9.96
C PHE A 38 4.12 8.48 -8.70
N CYS A 39 5.12 8.80 -7.86
CA CYS A 39 5.39 8.07 -6.62
C CYS A 39 4.23 8.17 -5.62
N GLU A 40 3.67 9.37 -5.44
CA GLU A 40 2.50 9.57 -4.59
C GLU A 40 1.27 8.83 -5.15
N GLY A 41 1.03 8.91 -6.46
CA GLY A 41 -0.06 8.20 -7.12
C GLY A 41 0.03 6.68 -6.96
N VAL A 42 1.19 6.09 -7.25
CA VAL A 42 1.42 4.64 -7.12
C VAL A 42 1.31 4.19 -5.66
N SER A 43 1.85 4.98 -4.73
CA SER A 43 1.72 4.74 -3.30
C SER A 43 0.25 4.66 -2.86
N ILE A 44 -0.57 5.65 -3.23
CA ILE A 44 -1.98 5.70 -2.82
C ILE A 44 -2.75 4.51 -3.37
N VAL A 45 -2.52 4.13 -4.63
CA VAL A 45 -3.18 2.96 -5.23
C VAL A 45 -2.81 1.67 -4.48
N LEU A 46 -1.53 1.49 -4.13
CA LEU A 46 -1.06 0.33 -3.37
C LEU A 46 -1.64 0.29 -1.94
N ILE A 47 -1.64 1.42 -1.24
CA ILE A 47 -2.18 1.54 0.12
C ILE A 47 -3.68 1.29 0.11
N LEU A 48 -4.44 1.96 -0.76
CA LEU A 48 -5.89 1.88 -0.80
C LEU A 48 -6.37 0.48 -1.22
N GLY A 49 -5.76 -0.10 -2.26
CA GLY A 49 -6.08 -1.46 -2.70
C GLY A 49 -5.81 -2.50 -1.62
N SER A 50 -4.67 -2.39 -0.93
CA SER A 50 -4.31 -3.29 0.16
C SER A 50 -5.21 -3.11 1.39
N ALA A 51 -5.54 -1.87 1.74
CA ALA A 51 -6.43 -1.54 2.86
C ALA A 51 -7.85 -2.09 2.63
N ILE A 52 -8.42 -1.89 1.43
CA ILE A 52 -9.74 -2.43 1.09
C ILE A 52 -9.74 -3.96 1.18
N TYR A 53 -8.68 -4.61 0.69
CA TYR A 53 -8.54 -6.06 0.81
C TYR A 53 -8.49 -6.51 2.27
N LEU A 54 -7.65 -5.86 3.09
CA LEU A 54 -7.52 -6.15 4.52
C LEU A 54 -8.83 -5.95 5.27
N VAL A 55 -9.53 -4.85 5.04
CA VAL A 55 -10.85 -4.58 5.65
C VAL A 55 -11.84 -5.67 5.26
N ARG A 56 -11.94 -6.03 3.97
CA ARG A 56 -12.82 -7.13 3.53
C ARG A 56 -12.41 -8.47 4.13
N TYR A 57 -11.11 -8.74 4.26
CA TYR A 57 -10.60 -9.93 4.89
C TYR A 57 -11.02 -10.01 6.36
N PHE A 58 -10.87 -8.92 7.12
CA PHE A 58 -11.29 -8.82 8.52
C PHE A 58 -12.80 -8.89 8.70
N VAL A 59 -13.58 -8.25 7.84
CA VAL A 59 -15.05 -8.31 7.90
C VAL A 59 -15.58 -9.71 7.56
N LYS A 60 -14.96 -10.41 6.59
CA LYS A 60 -15.35 -11.78 6.24
C LYS A 60 -14.85 -12.84 7.23
N LYS A 61 -13.74 -12.58 7.91
CA LYS A 61 -13.37 -13.37 9.09
C LYS A 61 -14.34 -12.99 10.21
N LYS A 62 -15.38 -13.81 10.44
CA LYS A 62 -16.04 -13.79 11.74
C LYS A 62 -14.96 -13.96 12.83
N PRO A 63 -15.02 -13.22 13.96
CA PRO A 63 -14.20 -13.59 15.12
C PRO A 63 -14.51 -15.06 15.40
N GLN A 64 -13.48 -15.91 15.34
CA GLN A 64 -13.61 -17.30 15.76
C GLN A 64 -13.94 -17.36 17.24
#